data_AF-A0A084SZP2-F1
#
_entry.id   AF-A0A084SZP2-F1
#
_cell.length_a   1.000
_cell.length_b   1.000
_cell.length_c   1.000
_cell.angle_alpha   90.00
_cell.angle_beta   90.00
_cell.angle_gamma   90.00
#
_symmetry.space_group_name_H-M   'P 1'
#
loop_
_entity.id
_entity.type
_entity.pdbx_description
1 polymer ?
#
loop_
_entity_poly.entity_id
_entity_poly.type
_entity_poly.pdbx_seq_one_letter_code
_entity_poly.pdbx_strand_id
1 'polypeptide(L)'
;MSRSRSKKMEFVRQFEGAQVLDGLLELAGTSHDSLTVLAHMRQAHAEGRPSQEVIPSLFGQEPRFESPELARRLFQNLLGLWDLVQEGKQVRLEDGPRPPRPKKQKTEPPQPFAPGEPDTAFVEGAWRYLEDDEKARTRLNDAFENKQDALLGVLDAAGLSDEGYGVARHLLFELHAMLELGWPQGLASVAPAALETPGMETSPVPTALTAYADEALFEAEQDEEHPLSPEELATARTLVKRGLAALWSARKGK
;
A
#
# COMPACT_ATOMS: atom_id res chain seq x y z
N MET A 1 -26.75 24.37 13.29
CA MET A 1 -25.80 24.23 14.42
C MET A 1 -24.48 23.69 13.86
N SER A 2 -23.59 24.60 13.45
CA SER A 2 -22.26 24.28 12.91
C SER A 2 -21.38 23.64 13.97
N ARG A 3 -20.91 22.42 13.72
CA ARG A 3 -19.76 21.84 14.42
C ARG A 3 -18.60 21.73 13.43
N SER A 4 -17.97 22.87 13.14
CA SER A 4 -16.61 22.87 12.59
C SER A 4 -15.68 22.38 13.70
N ARG A 5 -15.54 21.06 13.82
CA ARG A 5 -14.50 20.44 14.62
C ARG A 5 -13.17 20.98 14.09
N SER A 6 -12.47 21.73 14.94
CA SER A 6 -11.08 22.08 14.76
C SER A 6 -10.31 20.83 14.39
N LYS A 7 -9.91 20.75 13.11
CA LYS A 7 -8.93 19.79 12.61
C LYS A 7 -7.74 19.95 13.55
N LYS A 8 -7.42 18.94 14.38
CA LYS A 8 -6.22 18.91 15.22
C LYS A 8 -5.06 19.32 14.31
N MET A 9 -4.57 20.55 14.48
CA MET A 9 -3.59 21.15 13.58
C MET A 9 -2.22 20.56 13.93
N GLU A 10 -1.92 19.43 13.30
CA GLU A 10 -0.70 18.66 13.53
C GLU A 10 0.56 19.50 13.24
N PHE A 11 1.60 19.32 14.05
CA PHE A 11 2.89 19.96 13.83
C PHE A 11 3.76 19.05 12.93
N VAL A 12 3.89 19.38 11.64
CA VAL A 12 4.67 18.61 10.67
C VAL A 12 5.88 19.43 10.22
N ARG A 13 7.10 18.90 10.40
CA ARG A 13 8.35 19.53 9.93
C ARG A 13 8.46 19.37 8.42
N GLN A 14 7.94 20.34 7.67
CA GLN A 14 7.85 20.28 6.22
C GLN A 14 8.21 21.62 5.60
N PHE A 15 9.19 21.61 4.69
CA PHE A 15 9.51 22.75 3.84
C PHE A 15 8.53 22.78 2.64
N GLU A 16 7.73 23.85 2.57
CA GLU A 16 6.70 24.05 1.55
C GLU A 16 7.25 24.72 0.26
N GLY A 17 8.43 25.35 0.34
CA GLY A 17 9.09 25.98 -0.80
C GLY A 17 9.66 27.36 -0.45
N ALA A 18 10.53 27.88 -1.33
CA ALA A 18 11.22 29.16 -1.15
C ALA A 18 10.24 30.34 -1.03
N GLN A 19 9.30 30.49 -1.98
CA GLN A 19 8.31 31.58 -1.96
C GLN A 19 7.46 31.61 -0.68
N VAL A 20 7.04 30.43 -0.20
CA VAL A 20 6.23 30.33 1.02
C VAL A 20 7.07 30.71 2.23
N LEU A 21 8.32 30.22 2.30
CA LEU A 21 9.22 30.59 3.38
C LEU A 21 9.57 32.08 3.35
N ASP A 22 9.84 32.67 2.18
CA ASP A 22 10.16 34.10 2.00
C ASP A 22 9.04 34.99 2.51
N GLY A 23 7.78 34.70 2.13
CA GLY A 23 6.62 35.44 2.64
C GLY A 23 6.43 35.29 4.15
N LEU A 24 6.75 34.12 4.72
CA LEU A 24 6.67 33.91 6.17
C LEU A 24 7.81 34.61 6.92
N LEU A 25 9.01 34.69 6.34
CA LEU A 25 10.17 35.39 6.88
C LEU A 25 9.94 36.91 6.88
N GLU A 26 9.39 37.45 5.79
CA GLU A 26 9.00 38.85 5.70
C GLU A 26 7.96 39.21 6.76
N LEU A 27 6.91 38.39 6.91
CA LEU A 27 5.89 38.57 7.95
C LEU A 27 6.45 38.47 9.37
N ALA A 28 7.50 37.68 9.57
CA ALA A 28 8.19 37.54 10.86
C ALA A 28 9.18 38.69 11.13
N GLY A 29 9.36 39.62 10.19
CA GLY A 29 10.19 40.82 10.34
C GLY A 29 11.68 40.57 10.19
N THR A 30 12.09 39.49 9.51
CA THR A 30 13.51 39.28 9.16
C THR A 30 13.83 39.80 7.77
N SER A 31 15.08 40.25 7.56
CA SER A 31 15.59 40.67 6.25
C SER A 31 16.19 39.52 5.43
N HIS A 32 16.18 38.30 5.97
CA HIS A 32 16.70 37.12 5.29
C HIS A 32 15.68 36.52 4.34
N ASP A 33 16.12 36.18 3.13
CA ASP A 33 15.40 35.31 2.21
C ASP A 33 15.79 33.83 2.42
N SER A 34 15.06 32.93 1.80
CA SER A 34 15.26 31.48 1.85
C SER A 34 16.64 31.05 1.36
N LEU A 35 17.25 31.79 0.43
CA LEU A 35 18.65 31.62 -0.01
C LEU A 35 19.63 31.89 1.13
N THR A 36 19.48 33.02 1.80
CA THR A 36 20.32 33.43 2.92
C THR A 36 20.15 32.49 4.11
N VAL A 37 18.89 32.11 4.42
CA VAL A 37 18.59 31.13 5.47
C VAL A 37 19.24 29.78 5.16
N LEU A 38 19.10 29.26 3.94
CA LEU A 38 19.71 27.99 3.54
C LEU A 38 21.24 28.03 3.65
N ALA A 39 21.87 29.13 3.21
CA ALA A 39 23.31 29.32 3.32
C ALA A 39 23.76 29.33 4.79
N HIS A 40 23.07 30.07 5.66
CA HIS A 40 23.31 30.07 7.10
C HIS A 40 23.15 28.68 7.74
N MET A 41 22.09 27.95 7.38
CA MET A 41 21.84 26.61 7.89
C MET A 41 22.92 25.61 7.45
N ARG A 42 23.36 25.67 6.20
CA ARG A 42 24.46 24.81 5.69
C ARG A 42 25.77 25.08 6.41
N GLN A 43 26.11 26.36 6.58
CA GLN A 43 27.31 26.77 7.30
C GLN A 43 27.25 26.30 8.76
N ALA A 44 26.14 26.53 9.45
CA ALA A 44 25.98 26.13 10.84
C ALA A 44 25.97 24.60 11.03
N HIS A 45 25.41 23.85 10.06
CA HIS A 45 25.50 22.39 10.05
C HIS A 45 26.95 21.91 9.87
N ALA A 46 27.72 22.54 8.99
CA ALA A 46 29.16 22.24 8.84
C ALA A 46 29.96 22.56 10.12
N GLU A 47 29.52 23.56 10.90
CA GLU A 47 30.06 23.91 12.21
C GLU A 47 29.54 23.03 13.36
N GLY A 48 28.64 22.07 13.08
CA GLY A 48 28.08 21.16 14.09
C GLY A 48 27.07 21.80 15.05
N ARG A 49 26.50 22.96 14.71
CA ARG A 49 25.56 23.68 15.57
C ARG A 49 24.13 23.10 15.43
N PRO A 50 23.36 23.00 16.53
CA PRO A 50 21.99 22.47 16.50
C PRO A 50 20.97 23.50 16.00
N SER A 51 19.86 23.04 15.41
CA SER A 51 18.79 23.91 14.90
C SER A 51 18.18 24.85 15.94
N GLN A 52 18.17 24.44 17.21
CA GLN A 52 17.65 25.23 18.34
C GLN A 52 18.47 26.51 18.58
N GLU A 53 19.73 26.54 18.16
CA GLU A 53 20.58 27.73 18.22
C GLU A 53 20.56 28.51 16.90
N VAL A 54 20.48 27.79 15.78
CA VAL A 54 20.55 28.40 14.44
C VAL A 54 19.27 29.14 14.10
N ILE A 55 18.10 28.54 14.32
CA ILE A 55 16.81 29.12 13.94
C ILE A 55 16.53 30.44 14.65
N PRO A 56 16.70 30.58 15.99
CA PRO A 56 16.54 31.86 16.66
C PRO A 56 17.53 32.93 16.18
N SER A 57 18.75 32.53 15.78
CA SER A 57 19.78 33.47 15.30
C SER A 57 19.46 34.12 13.95
N LEU A 58 18.44 33.62 13.23
CA LEU A 58 17.93 34.23 11.99
C LEU A 58 17.10 35.50 12.24
N PHE A 59 16.80 35.81 13.51
CA PHE A 59 15.99 36.96 13.86
C PHE A 59 16.80 37.91 14.75
N GLY A 60 16.95 39.17 14.32
CA GLY A 60 17.62 40.19 15.12
C GLY A 60 16.83 40.63 16.35
N GLN A 61 15.52 40.38 16.36
CA GLN A 61 14.60 40.60 17.48
C GLN A 61 13.62 39.41 17.54
N GLU A 62 12.96 39.22 18.68
CA GLU A 62 11.97 38.16 18.83
C GLU A 62 10.84 38.32 17.79
N PRO A 63 10.59 37.31 16.93
CA PRO A 63 9.63 37.42 15.85
C PRO A 63 8.21 37.56 16.40
N ARG A 64 7.49 38.57 15.93
CA ARG A 64 6.10 38.83 16.32
C ARG A 64 5.17 38.30 15.24
N PHE A 65 4.21 37.49 15.63
CA PHE A 65 3.26 36.88 14.70
C PHE A 65 1.86 37.41 14.94
N GLU A 66 1.15 37.74 13.87
CA GLU A 66 -0.26 38.15 13.93
C GLU A 66 -1.18 37.00 14.35
N SER A 67 -0.77 35.75 14.11
CA SER A 67 -1.50 34.56 14.51
C SER A 67 -0.58 33.40 14.92
N PRO A 68 -1.03 32.53 15.85
CA PRO A 68 -0.31 31.30 16.19
C PRO A 68 -0.09 30.36 14.99
N GLU A 69 -0.99 30.39 14.01
CA GLU A 69 -0.92 29.56 12.81
C GLU A 69 0.25 29.98 11.90
N LEU A 70 0.52 31.28 11.79
CA LEU A 70 1.66 31.81 11.03
C LEU A 70 2.98 31.45 11.71
N ALA A 71 3.06 31.61 13.03
CA ALA A 71 4.21 31.19 13.82
C ALA A 71 4.52 29.70 13.59
N ARG A 72 3.49 28.86 13.74
CA ARG A 72 3.60 27.42 13.50
C ARG A 72 4.11 27.12 12.10
N ARG A 73 3.51 27.72 11.07
CA ARG A 73 3.86 27.48 9.67
C ARG A 73 5.30 27.90 9.36
N LEU A 74 5.76 29.03 9.89
CA LEU A 74 7.15 29.46 9.75
C LEU A 74 8.11 28.44 10.37
N PHE A 75 7.89 28.06 11.63
CA PHE A 75 8.78 27.12 12.31
C PHE A 75 8.75 25.72 11.68
N GLN A 76 7.61 25.28 11.14
CA GLN A 76 7.52 24.05 10.36
C GLN A 76 8.41 24.08 9.11
N ASN A 77 8.38 25.20 8.38
CA ASN A 77 9.19 25.40 7.19
C ASN A 77 10.69 25.47 7.52
N LEU A 78 11.06 26.22 8.57
CA LEU A 78 12.46 26.34 9.00
C LEU A 78 13.04 25.00 9.49
N LEU A 79 12.27 24.26 10.30
CA LEU A 79 12.69 22.94 10.77
C LEU A 79 12.74 21.91 9.65
N GLY A 80 11.76 21.93 8.73
CA GLY A 80 11.78 21.08 7.54
C GLY A 80 12.95 21.40 6.61
N LEU A 81 13.32 22.68 6.46
CA LEU A 81 14.49 23.10 5.70
C LEU A 81 15.79 22.62 6.36
N TRP A 82 15.87 22.71 7.69
CA TRP A 82 17.00 22.20 8.46
C TRP A 82 17.16 20.68 8.32
N ASP A 83 16.07 19.92 8.32
CA ASP A 83 16.11 18.46 8.12
C ASP A 83 16.68 18.11 6.74
N LEU A 84 16.29 18.83 5.69
CA LEU A 84 16.86 18.66 4.35
C LEU A 84 18.37 18.97 4.29
N VAL A 85 18.83 19.94 5.08
CA VAL A 85 20.27 20.26 5.20
C VAL A 85 21.02 19.14 5.92
N GLN A 86 20.46 18.58 7.01
CA GLN A 86 21.08 17.45 7.72
C GLN A 86 21.17 16.20 6.85
N GLU A 87 20.16 15.94 6.03
CA GLU A 87 20.16 14.82 5.08
C GLU A 87 21.20 14.99 3.96
N GLY A 88 21.90 16.12 3.88
CA GLY A 88 22.90 16.40 2.85
C GLY A 88 22.31 16.56 1.45
N LYS A 89 21.00 16.75 1.35
CA LYS A 89 20.30 16.86 0.05
C LYS A 89 20.50 18.26 -0.53
N GLN A 90 20.62 18.33 -1.86
CA GLN A 90 20.55 19.61 -2.56
C GLN A 90 19.15 20.20 -2.44
N VAL A 91 18.98 21.14 -1.51
CA VAL A 91 17.78 21.99 -1.43
C VAL A 91 17.73 22.87 -2.67
N ARG A 92 16.67 22.72 -3.46
CA ARG A 92 16.36 23.59 -4.60
C ARG A 92 15.47 24.74 -4.12
N LEU A 93 15.92 25.96 -4.37
CA LEU A 93 15.21 27.19 -3.99
C LEU A 93 14.52 27.87 -5.18
N GLU A 94 14.81 27.46 -6.41
CA GLU A 94 14.12 27.98 -7.60
C GLU A 94 12.81 27.22 -7.85
N ASP A 95 11.76 27.95 -8.25
CA ASP A 95 10.52 27.41 -8.84
C ASP A 95 10.75 26.88 -10.27
N GLY A 96 11.80 26.08 -10.45
CA GLY A 96 11.93 25.23 -11.60
C GLY A 96 10.91 24.10 -11.52
N PRO A 97 10.44 23.55 -12.66
CA PRO A 97 9.56 22.39 -12.66
C PRO A 97 10.13 21.32 -11.73
N ARG A 98 9.34 20.98 -10.71
CA ARG A 98 9.63 19.91 -9.75
C ARG A 98 10.17 18.72 -10.56
N PRO A 99 11.38 18.20 -10.29
CA PRO A 99 11.79 16.97 -10.93
C PRO A 99 10.67 15.98 -10.63
N PRO A 100 10.10 15.32 -11.65
CA PRO A 100 8.93 14.47 -11.45
C PRO A 100 9.24 13.58 -10.27
N ARG A 101 8.39 13.65 -9.22
CA ARG A 101 8.49 12.79 -8.04
C ARG A 101 8.89 11.42 -8.58
N PRO A 102 10.02 10.82 -8.16
CA PRO A 102 10.48 9.56 -8.74
C PRO A 102 9.25 8.67 -8.76
N LYS A 103 8.76 8.39 -9.97
CA LYS A 103 7.52 7.64 -10.11
C LYS A 103 7.81 6.37 -9.32
N LYS A 104 7.01 6.06 -8.30
CA LYS A 104 7.07 4.74 -7.67
C LYS A 104 7.13 3.77 -8.84
N GLN A 105 8.27 3.08 -8.96
CA GLN A 105 8.50 2.18 -10.07
C GLN A 105 7.39 1.17 -9.91
N LYS A 106 6.41 1.21 -10.83
CA LYS A 106 5.27 0.31 -10.73
C LYS A 106 5.85 -1.08 -10.80
N THR A 107 5.55 -1.89 -9.80
CA THR A 107 5.86 -3.32 -9.87
C THR A 107 5.22 -3.84 -11.15
N GLU A 108 6.05 -4.38 -12.03
CA GLU A 108 5.57 -4.93 -13.29
C GLU A 108 4.79 -6.22 -12.99
N PRO A 109 3.72 -6.52 -13.74
CA PRO A 109 3.04 -7.79 -13.58
C PRO A 109 4.03 -8.94 -13.86
N PRO A 110 3.91 -10.08 -13.15
CA PRO A 110 4.76 -11.23 -13.40
C PRO A 110 4.60 -11.73 -14.85
N GLN A 111 5.64 -12.34 -15.39
CA GLN A 111 5.53 -12.96 -16.71
C GLN A 111 4.50 -14.09 -16.67
N PRO A 112 3.64 -14.24 -17.70
CA PRO A 112 2.69 -15.33 -17.75
C PRO A 112 3.39 -16.69 -17.70
N PHE A 113 2.84 -17.65 -16.95
CA PHE A 113 3.36 -19.02 -16.90
C PHE A 113 2.87 -19.89 -18.07
N ALA A 114 1.92 -19.41 -18.87
CA ALA A 114 1.39 -20.15 -20.01
C ALA A 114 2.38 -20.21 -21.21
N PRO A 115 2.51 -21.35 -21.91
CA PRO A 115 1.91 -22.66 -21.60
C PRO A 115 2.73 -23.39 -20.52
N GLY A 116 2.10 -23.75 -19.40
CA GLY A 116 2.79 -24.37 -18.28
C GLY A 116 2.03 -24.27 -16.96
N GLU A 117 2.78 -24.36 -15.87
CA GLU A 117 2.30 -24.24 -14.50
C GLU A 117 3.07 -23.12 -13.77
N PRO A 118 2.44 -22.39 -12.84
CA PRO A 118 3.13 -21.41 -12.01
C PRO A 118 4.14 -22.10 -11.10
N ASP A 119 5.33 -21.52 -11.00
CA ASP A 119 6.32 -21.85 -9.99
C ASP A 119 6.21 -20.89 -8.78
N THR A 120 7.05 -21.12 -7.76
CA THR A 120 7.08 -20.27 -6.56
C THR A 120 7.43 -18.82 -6.90
N ALA A 121 8.34 -18.59 -7.84
CA ALA A 121 8.77 -17.25 -8.23
C ALA A 121 7.62 -16.45 -8.88
N PHE A 122 6.80 -17.12 -9.70
CA PHE A 122 5.58 -16.54 -10.24
C PHE A 122 4.59 -16.17 -9.12
N VAL A 123 4.34 -17.08 -8.18
CA VAL A 123 3.37 -16.87 -7.09
C VAL A 123 3.80 -15.69 -6.21
N GLU A 124 5.06 -15.63 -5.79
CA GLU A 124 5.62 -14.50 -5.02
C GLU A 124 5.55 -13.19 -5.81
N GLY A 125 5.90 -13.21 -7.09
CA GLY A 125 5.83 -12.04 -7.96
C GLY A 125 4.40 -11.54 -8.16
N ALA A 126 3.44 -12.45 -8.30
CA ALA A 126 2.02 -12.14 -8.42
C ALA A 126 1.46 -11.56 -7.12
N TRP A 127 1.76 -12.17 -5.98
CA TRP A 127 1.39 -11.66 -4.66
C TRP A 127 1.91 -10.24 -4.45
N ARG A 128 3.22 -10.02 -4.66
CA ARG A 128 3.84 -8.69 -4.52
C ARG A 128 3.24 -7.66 -5.47
N TYR A 129 2.94 -8.05 -6.70
CA TYR A 129 2.25 -7.18 -7.66
C TYR A 129 0.86 -6.75 -7.17
N LEU A 130 0.09 -7.67 -6.57
CA LEU A 130 -1.23 -7.39 -6.01
C LEU A 130 -1.17 -6.51 -4.76
N GLU A 131 -0.12 -6.59 -3.96
CA GLU A 131 0.12 -5.67 -2.84
C GLU A 131 0.49 -4.26 -3.32
N ASP A 132 1.35 -4.16 -4.33
CA ASP A 132 1.92 -2.88 -4.79
C ASP A 132 0.98 -2.07 -5.71
N ASP A 133 0.12 -2.73 -6.50
CA ASP A 133 -0.80 -2.07 -7.45
C ASP A 133 -2.27 -2.26 -7.04
N GLU A 134 -2.74 -1.38 -6.15
CA GLU A 134 -4.13 -1.32 -5.67
C GLU A 134 -5.15 -1.30 -6.82
N LYS A 135 -4.87 -0.60 -7.92
CA LYS A 135 -5.81 -0.52 -9.05
C LYS A 135 -5.92 -1.85 -9.78
N ALA A 136 -4.80 -2.55 -9.95
CA ALA A 136 -4.81 -3.89 -10.54
C ALA A 136 -5.55 -4.87 -9.64
N ARG A 137 -5.31 -4.79 -8.32
CA ARG A 137 -6.02 -5.59 -7.31
C ARG A 137 -7.53 -5.35 -7.35
N THR A 138 -8.00 -4.10 -7.35
CA THR A 138 -9.43 -3.77 -7.46
C THR A 138 -10.03 -4.35 -8.74
N ARG A 139 -9.39 -4.14 -9.90
CA ARG A 139 -9.89 -4.66 -11.17
C ARG A 139 -10.01 -6.19 -11.18
N LEU A 140 -9.03 -6.90 -10.59
CA LEU A 140 -9.06 -8.36 -10.48
C LEU A 140 -10.09 -8.82 -9.46
N ASN A 141 -10.36 -8.03 -8.43
CA ASN A 141 -11.41 -8.30 -7.46
C ASN A 141 -12.79 -8.16 -8.11
N ASP A 142 -13.04 -7.08 -8.85
CA ASP A 142 -14.27 -6.90 -9.62
C ASP A 142 -14.46 -8.07 -10.61
N ALA A 143 -13.39 -8.52 -11.26
CA ALA A 143 -13.45 -9.67 -12.17
C ALA A 143 -13.80 -10.97 -11.43
N PHE A 144 -13.24 -11.19 -10.23
CA PHE A 144 -13.55 -12.32 -9.38
C PHE A 144 -15.01 -12.31 -8.95
N GLU A 145 -15.51 -11.20 -8.41
CA GLU A 145 -16.90 -11.05 -7.97
C GLU A 145 -17.89 -11.27 -9.11
N ASN A 146 -17.62 -10.70 -10.29
CA ASN A 146 -18.53 -10.79 -11.41
C ASN A 146 -18.52 -12.16 -12.12
N LYS A 147 -17.38 -12.85 -12.17
CA LYS A 147 -17.26 -14.12 -12.90
C LYS A 147 -17.50 -15.35 -12.03
N GLN A 148 -17.24 -15.26 -10.73
CA GLN A 148 -17.22 -16.41 -9.82
C GLN A 148 -18.40 -16.41 -8.84
N ASP A 149 -19.56 -15.90 -9.28
CA ASP A 149 -20.81 -15.86 -8.50
C ASP A 149 -21.18 -17.23 -7.90
N ALA A 150 -21.09 -18.32 -8.68
CA ALA A 150 -21.35 -19.68 -8.17
C ALA A 150 -20.38 -20.13 -7.08
N LEU A 151 -19.10 -19.75 -7.18
CA LEU A 151 -18.10 -20.05 -6.15
C LEU A 151 -18.38 -19.28 -4.86
N LEU A 152 -18.74 -17.99 -4.99
CA LEU A 152 -19.12 -17.15 -3.86
C LEU A 152 -20.40 -17.64 -3.19
N GLY A 153 -21.39 -18.07 -3.96
CA GLY A 153 -22.62 -18.65 -3.43
C GLY A 153 -22.40 -19.94 -2.64
N VAL A 154 -21.47 -20.80 -3.09
CA VAL A 154 -21.08 -22.00 -2.30
C VAL A 154 -20.37 -21.62 -1.01
N LEU A 155 -19.54 -20.57 -1.04
CA LEU A 155 -18.85 -20.07 0.15
C LEU A 155 -19.83 -19.50 1.18
N ASP A 156 -20.79 -18.70 0.72
CA ASP A 156 -21.85 -18.11 1.55
C ASP A 156 -22.75 -19.18 2.18
N ALA A 157 -23.11 -20.20 1.40
CA ALA A 157 -23.91 -21.33 1.87
C ALA A 157 -23.18 -22.30 2.81
N ALA A 158 -21.86 -22.16 2.99
CA ALA A 158 -21.07 -23.06 3.81
C ALA A 158 -21.24 -22.85 5.32
N GLY A 159 -21.89 -21.75 5.74
CA GLY A 159 -22.16 -21.48 7.16
C GLY A 159 -20.91 -21.16 7.98
N LEU A 160 -19.87 -20.61 7.35
CA LEU A 160 -18.71 -20.05 8.05
C LEU A 160 -19.12 -18.80 8.85
N SER A 161 -18.33 -18.44 9.87
CA SER A 161 -18.39 -17.11 10.48
C SER A 161 -17.98 -16.02 9.48
N ASP A 162 -18.17 -14.76 9.85
CA ASP A 162 -17.74 -13.62 9.04
C ASP A 162 -16.21 -13.65 8.84
N GLU A 163 -15.46 -14.03 9.87
CA GLU A 163 -14.00 -14.21 9.81
C GLU A 163 -13.61 -15.37 8.88
N GLY A 164 -14.23 -16.54 9.06
CA GLY A 164 -13.96 -17.73 8.23
C GLY A 164 -14.31 -17.51 6.76
N TYR A 165 -15.46 -16.88 6.50
CA TYR A 165 -15.87 -16.47 5.17
C TYR A 165 -14.89 -15.45 4.58
N GLY A 166 -14.51 -14.44 5.36
CA GLY A 166 -13.57 -13.39 4.97
C GLY A 166 -12.22 -13.97 4.51
N VAL A 167 -11.63 -14.86 5.31
CA VAL A 167 -10.38 -15.56 5.00
C VAL A 167 -10.50 -16.38 3.73
N ALA A 168 -11.51 -17.26 3.66
CA ALA A 168 -11.67 -18.15 2.51
C ALA A 168 -11.98 -17.39 1.21
N ARG A 169 -12.81 -16.34 1.28
CA ARG A 169 -13.11 -15.46 0.14
C ARG A 169 -11.86 -14.72 -0.32
N HIS A 170 -11.10 -14.17 0.62
CA HIS A 170 -9.89 -13.43 0.32
C HIS A 170 -8.85 -14.33 -0.38
N LEU A 171 -8.61 -15.51 0.16
CA LEU A 171 -7.66 -16.46 -0.41
C LEU A 171 -8.09 -16.96 -1.79
N LEU A 172 -9.38 -17.26 -2.00
CA LEU A 172 -9.89 -17.64 -3.32
C LEU A 172 -9.79 -16.50 -4.34
N PHE A 173 -9.97 -15.25 -3.91
CA PHE A 173 -9.72 -14.09 -4.74
C PHE A 173 -8.24 -14.02 -5.18
N GLU A 174 -7.29 -14.18 -4.26
CA GLU A 174 -5.87 -14.10 -4.58
C GLU A 174 -5.45 -15.21 -5.57
N LEU A 175 -5.90 -16.44 -5.32
CA LEU A 175 -5.65 -17.57 -6.21
C LEU A 175 -6.25 -17.32 -7.61
N HIS A 176 -7.47 -16.79 -7.70
CA HIS A 176 -8.07 -16.36 -8.96
C HIS A 176 -7.23 -15.28 -9.65
N ALA A 177 -6.79 -14.27 -8.91
CA ALA A 177 -6.00 -13.16 -9.43
C ALA A 177 -4.64 -13.62 -9.97
N MET A 178 -3.94 -14.51 -9.25
CA MET A 178 -2.69 -15.13 -9.70
C MET A 178 -2.90 -15.90 -11.01
N LEU A 179 -4.00 -16.63 -11.14
CA LEU A 179 -4.33 -17.36 -12.36
C LEU A 179 -4.69 -16.44 -13.54
N GLU A 180 -5.44 -15.35 -13.32
CA GLU A 180 -5.73 -14.35 -14.35
C GLU A 180 -4.46 -13.60 -14.81
N LEU A 181 -3.50 -13.37 -13.91
CA LEU A 181 -2.20 -12.78 -14.27
C LEU A 181 -1.33 -13.74 -15.09
N GLY A 182 -1.35 -15.02 -14.74
CA GLY A 182 -0.46 -16.02 -15.32
C GLY A 182 -1.00 -16.74 -16.57
N TRP A 183 -2.30 -16.65 -16.83
CA TRP A 183 -2.96 -17.27 -17.97
C TRP A 183 -3.58 -16.22 -18.91
N PRO A 184 -2.92 -15.85 -20.02
CA PRO A 184 -3.36 -14.73 -20.86
C PRO A 184 -4.76 -14.88 -21.48
N GLN A 185 -5.23 -16.11 -21.66
CA GLN A 185 -6.60 -16.37 -22.16
C GLN A 185 -7.67 -16.13 -21.08
N GLY A 186 -7.26 -15.98 -19.82
CA GLY A 186 -8.10 -15.77 -18.64
C GLY A 186 -8.86 -17.00 -18.17
N LEU A 187 -9.70 -16.78 -17.16
CA LEU A 187 -10.56 -17.80 -16.57
C LEU A 187 -12.00 -17.70 -17.08
N ALA A 188 -12.66 -18.86 -17.20
CA ALA A 188 -14.11 -18.97 -17.30
C ALA A 188 -14.74 -18.91 -15.89
N SER A 189 -16.06 -18.77 -15.84
CA SER A 189 -16.81 -18.92 -14.59
C SER A 189 -16.75 -20.38 -14.12
N VAL A 190 -16.58 -20.59 -12.82
CA VAL A 190 -16.66 -21.92 -12.22
C VAL A 190 -18.12 -22.40 -12.23
N ALA A 191 -18.35 -23.61 -12.73
CA ALA A 191 -19.66 -24.26 -12.67
C ALA A 191 -19.92 -24.85 -11.28
N PRO A 192 -21.15 -24.81 -10.75
CA PRO A 192 -21.49 -25.38 -9.43
C PRO A 192 -21.05 -26.84 -9.27
N ALA A 193 -21.22 -27.67 -10.30
CA ALA A 193 -20.82 -29.08 -10.28
C ALA A 193 -19.31 -29.31 -10.03
N ALA A 194 -18.46 -28.34 -10.42
CA ALA A 194 -17.02 -28.41 -10.18
C ALA A 194 -16.66 -28.22 -8.69
N LEU A 195 -17.58 -27.68 -7.89
CA LEU A 195 -17.42 -27.41 -6.45
C LEU A 195 -18.02 -28.52 -5.58
N GLU A 196 -18.99 -29.27 -6.11
CA GLU A 196 -19.71 -30.34 -5.40
C GLU A 196 -18.96 -31.66 -5.35
N THR A 197 -17.99 -31.90 -6.24
CA THR A 197 -17.35 -33.21 -6.39
C THR A 197 -16.46 -33.51 -5.18
N PRO A 198 -16.81 -34.46 -4.30
CA PRO A 198 -15.93 -34.91 -3.24
C PRO A 198 -14.81 -35.72 -3.92
N GLY A 199 -13.58 -35.23 -3.88
CA GLY A 199 -12.43 -35.95 -4.44
C GLY A 199 -12.15 -35.66 -5.92
N MET A 200 -12.00 -34.39 -6.30
CA MET A 200 -11.23 -34.07 -7.50
C MET A 200 -9.72 -34.31 -7.23
N GLU A 201 -9.34 -35.58 -7.05
CA GLU A 201 -7.95 -36.05 -6.95
C GLU A 201 -7.21 -36.02 -8.31
N THR A 202 -7.86 -35.60 -9.40
CA THR A 202 -7.40 -35.91 -10.76
C THR A 202 -7.09 -34.72 -11.67
N SER A 203 -6.98 -33.51 -11.14
CA SER A 203 -6.07 -32.54 -11.77
C SER A 203 -5.15 -32.02 -10.70
N PRO A 204 -3.85 -32.40 -10.72
CA PRO A 204 -2.91 -31.85 -9.77
C PRO A 204 -2.91 -30.33 -10.01
N VAL A 205 -3.48 -29.62 -9.05
CA VAL A 205 -3.24 -28.20 -8.93
C VAL A 205 -1.74 -28.03 -8.75
N PRO A 206 -1.12 -27.02 -9.37
CA PRO A 206 0.30 -26.76 -9.24
C PRO A 206 0.71 -26.65 -7.77
N THR A 207 1.81 -27.31 -7.43
CA THR A 207 2.31 -27.36 -6.05
C THR A 207 2.55 -25.98 -5.47
N ALA A 208 3.00 -25.01 -6.28
CA ALA A 208 3.22 -23.63 -5.82
C ALA A 208 1.93 -22.94 -5.33
N LEU A 209 0.80 -23.14 -6.02
CA LEU A 209 -0.50 -22.57 -5.60
C LEU A 209 -1.06 -23.30 -4.38
N THR A 210 -0.85 -24.62 -4.30
CA THR A 210 -1.25 -25.40 -3.11
C THR A 210 -0.45 -25.00 -1.89
N ALA A 211 0.86 -24.81 -2.01
CA ALA A 211 1.73 -24.37 -0.94
C ALA A 211 1.31 -22.98 -0.42
N TYR A 212 1.08 -22.03 -1.32
CA TYR A 212 0.58 -20.70 -0.96
C TYR A 212 -0.74 -20.76 -0.18
N ALA A 213 -1.71 -21.55 -0.66
CA ALA A 213 -2.99 -21.70 0.00
C ALA A 213 -2.87 -22.35 1.40
N ASP A 214 -2.02 -23.38 1.53
CA ASP A 214 -1.81 -24.05 2.82
C ASP A 214 -1.06 -23.16 3.83
N GLU A 215 -0.12 -22.32 3.38
CA GLU A 215 0.58 -21.31 4.19
C GLU A 215 -0.38 -20.20 4.66
N ALA A 216 -1.15 -19.59 3.75
CA ALA A 216 -2.11 -18.55 4.11
C ALA A 216 -3.19 -19.04 5.11
N LEU A 217 -3.64 -20.29 4.96
CA LEU A 217 -4.57 -20.91 5.93
C LEU A 217 -3.91 -21.18 7.28
N PHE A 218 -2.62 -21.51 7.30
CA PHE A 218 -1.87 -21.69 8.55
C PHE A 218 -1.66 -20.35 9.26
N GLU A 219 -1.38 -19.27 8.53
CA GLU A 219 -1.30 -17.92 9.11
C GLU A 219 -2.64 -17.49 9.73
N ALA A 220 -3.75 -17.75 9.04
CA ALA A 220 -5.09 -17.46 9.57
C ALA A 220 -5.47 -18.25 10.83
N GLU A 221 -4.91 -19.45 11.02
CA GLU A 221 -5.04 -20.23 12.27
C GLU A 221 -4.29 -19.57 13.43
N GLN A 222 -3.17 -18.89 13.13
CA GLN A 222 -2.28 -18.26 14.11
C GLN A 222 -2.54 -16.77 14.31
N ASP A 223 -3.61 -16.23 13.73
CA ASP A 223 -3.97 -14.82 13.87
C ASP A 223 -4.17 -14.46 15.36
N GLU A 224 -3.44 -13.44 15.84
CA GLU A 224 -3.46 -13.05 17.25
C GLU A 224 -4.74 -12.30 17.64
N GLU A 225 -5.43 -11.66 16.69
CA GLU A 225 -6.62 -10.85 16.92
C GLU A 225 -7.91 -11.65 16.74
N HIS A 226 -7.96 -12.48 15.69
CA HIS A 226 -9.14 -13.22 15.25
C HIS A 226 -8.80 -14.64 14.74
N PRO A 227 -8.31 -15.55 15.60
CA PRO A 227 -7.95 -16.90 15.18
C PRO A 227 -9.20 -17.70 14.80
N LEU A 228 -9.12 -18.43 13.68
CA LEU A 228 -10.16 -19.38 13.30
C LEU A 228 -10.14 -20.61 14.20
N SER A 229 -11.32 -21.14 14.53
CA SER A 229 -11.41 -22.41 15.24
C SER A 229 -10.91 -23.58 14.36
N PRO A 230 -10.36 -24.67 14.93
CA PRO A 230 -9.87 -25.79 14.13
C PRO A 230 -10.92 -26.44 13.20
N GLU A 231 -12.18 -26.51 13.65
CA GLU A 231 -13.29 -27.05 12.86
C GLU A 231 -13.66 -26.15 11.67
N GLU A 232 -13.65 -24.84 11.91
CA GLU A 232 -13.89 -23.85 10.88
C GLU A 232 -12.75 -23.78 9.87
N LEU A 233 -11.50 -23.84 10.34
CA LEU A 233 -10.32 -23.92 9.49
C LEU A 233 -10.34 -25.16 8.59
N ALA A 234 -10.75 -26.32 9.12
CA ALA A 234 -10.89 -27.53 8.31
C ALA A 234 -11.94 -27.36 7.19
N THR A 235 -13.03 -26.66 7.50
CA THR A 235 -14.09 -26.33 6.54
C THR A 235 -13.57 -25.34 5.47
N ALA A 236 -12.95 -24.24 5.90
CA ALA A 236 -12.33 -23.24 5.03
C ALA A 236 -11.26 -23.87 4.12
N ARG A 237 -10.38 -24.73 4.67
CA ARG A 237 -9.37 -25.47 3.91
C ARG A 237 -9.98 -26.34 2.83
N THR A 238 -11.06 -27.05 3.14
CA THR A 238 -11.77 -27.89 2.17
C THR A 238 -12.35 -27.03 1.04
N LEU A 239 -12.98 -25.90 1.37
CA LEU A 239 -13.59 -24.98 0.40
C LEU A 239 -12.53 -24.32 -0.49
N VAL A 240 -11.43 -23.84 0.10
CA VAL A 240 -10.32 -23.23 -0.64
C VAL A 240 -9.68 -24.25 -1.60
N LYS A 241 -9.43 -25.49 -1.15
CA LYS A 241 -8.86 -26.54 -2.01
C LYS A 241 -9.78 -26.89 -3.18
N ARG A 242 -11.09 -27.01 -2.94
CA ARG A 242 -12.07 -27.24 -4.01
C ARG A 242 -12.18 -26.06 -4.97
N GLY A 243 -12.25 -24.84 -4.43
CA GLY A 243 -12.31 -23.62 -5.24
C GLY A 243 -11.06 -23.45 -6.10
N LEU A 244 -9.87 -23.70 -5.55
CA LEU A 244 -8.61 -23.68 -6.30
C LEU A 244 -8.59 -24.71 -7.43
N ALA A 245 -9.01 -25.95 -7.18
CA ALA A 245 -9.09 -26.98 -8.21
C ALA A 245 -10.08 -26.61 -9.33
N ALA A 246 -11.22 -26.02 -8.96
CA ALA A 246 -12.22 -25.56 -9.89
C ALA A 246 -11.72 -24.36 -10.75
N LEU A 247 -11.09 -23.37 -10.11
CA LEU A 247 -10.45 -22.24 -10.79
C LEU A 247 -9.33 -22.71 -11.73
N TRP A 248 -8.50 -23.64 -11.29
CA TRP A 248 -7.46 -24.26 -12.11
C TRP A 248 -8.07 -24.89 -13.35
N SER A 249 -9.15 -25.67 -13.20
CA SER A 249 -9.85 -26.33 -14.31
C SER A 249 -10.55 -25.35 -15.25
N ALA A 250 -10.96 -24.17 -14.78
CA ALA A 250 -11.69 -23.16 -15.54
C ALA A 250 -10.83 -22.29 -16.48
N ARG A 251 -9.52 -22.56 -16.63
CA ARG A 251 -8.67 -21.82 -17.59
C ARG A 251 -9.15 -22.01 -19.03
N LYS A 252 -9.29 -20.90 -19.75
CA LYS A 252 -9.79 -20.89 -21.14
C LYS A 252 -8.75 -21.42 -22.14
N GLY A 253 -9.23 -22.14 -23.15
CA GLY A 253 -8.42 -22.64 -24.27
C GLY A 253 -7.28 -23.57 -23.86
N LYS A 254 -7.50 -24.33 -22.78
CA LYS A 254 -6.70 -25.50 -22.40
C LYS A 254 -6.92 -26.67 -23.34
#